data_AF-A0A853JD41-F1
#
_entry.id   AF-A0A853JD41-F1
#
_cell.length_a   1.000
_cell.length_b   1.000
_cell.length_c   1.000
_cell.angle_alpha   90.00
_cell.angle_beta   90.00
_cell.angle_gamma   90.00
#
_symmetry.space_group_name_H-M   'P 1'
#
loop_
_entity.id
_entity.type
_entity.pdbx_description
1 polymer ?
#
loop_
_entity_poly.entity_id
_entity_poly.type
_entity_poly.pdbx_seq_one_letter_code
_entity_poly.pdbx_strand_id
1 'polypeptide(L)' 'MAVVTHESLVMAAVFKQEAHKLIDALPDTAGWEELAEQVETILDIEAGLADSAADRVTDNAQVRREFGLR' A
#
# COMPACT_ATOMS: atom_id res chain seq x y z
N MET A 1 16.26 0.76 25.05
CA MET A 1 16.42 1.79 24.00
C MET A 1 16.74 1.07 22.70
N ALA A 2 15.84 1.09 21.72
CA ALA A 2 16.15 0.56 20.40
C ALA A 2 17.15 1.50 19.70
N VAL A 3 18.23 0.95 19.16
CA VAL A 3 19.23 1.70 18.39
C VAL A 3 18.59 2.02 17.04
N VAL A 4 18.30 3.30 16.80
CA VAL A 4 17.83 3.76 15.48
C VAL A 4 19.03 3.76 14.53
N THR A 5 18.94 2.99 13.45
CA THR A 5 20.00 2.88 12.44
C THR A 5 19.85 3.96 11.37
N HIS A 6 20.93 4.25 10.63
CA HIS A 6 20.90 5.21 9.52
C HIS A 6 19.89 4.82 8.43
N GLU A 7 19.74 3.52 8.16
CA GLU A 7 18.77 2.99 7.21
C GLU A 7 17.32 3.25 7.63
N SER A 8 16.99 3.06 8.92
CA SER A 8 15.66 3.39 9.44
C SER A 8 15.33 4.89 9.31
N LEU A 9 16.33 5.77 9.43
CA LEU A 9 16.14 7.22 9.22
C LEU A 9 15.88 7.56 7.76
N VAL A 10 16.57 6.91 6.82
CA VAL A 10 16.35 7.10 5.37
C VAL A 10 14.95 6.60 4.99
N MET A 11 14.54 5.43 5.47
CA MET A 11 13.20 4.90 5.21
C MET A 11 12.10 5.84 5.75
N ALA A 12 12.29 6.37 6.96
CA ALA A 12 11.36 7.35 7.53
C ALA A 12 11.31 8.67 6.72
N ALA A 13 12.43 9.12 6.16
CA ALA A 13 12.48 10.30 5.29
C ALA A 13 11.76 10.04 3.96
N VAL A 14 11.96 8.87 3.35
CA VAL A 14 11.26 8.44 2.12
C VAL A 14 9.75 8.35 2.38
N PHE A 15 9.33 7.70 3.47
CA PHE A 15 7.93 7.62 3.88
C PHE A 15 7.28 9.01 3.98
N LYS A 16 7.93 9.95 4.67
CA LYS A 16 7.41 11.32 4.82
C LYS A 16 7.28 12.04 3.49
N GLN A 17 8.24 11.84 2.57
CA GLN A 17 8.19 12.47 1.27
C GLN A 17 7.04 11.92 0.41
N GLU A 18 6.81 10.61 0.43
CA GLU A 18 5.67 10.01 -0.29
C GLU A 18 4.33 10.43 0.35
N ALA A 19 4.25 10.53 1.67
CA ALA A 19 3.06 11.04 2.36
C ALA A 19 2.76 12.50 1.98
N HIS A 20 3.78 13.35 1.84
CA HIS A 20 3.58 14.71 1.35
C HIS A 20 3.07 14.74 -0.09
N LYS A 21 3.66 13.94 -1.00
CA LYS A 21 3.17 13.84 -2.38
C LYS A 21 1.71 13.39 -2.45
N LEU A 22 1.32 12.46 -1.57
CA LEU A 22 -0.06 12.00 -1.47
C LEU A 22 -1.00 13.16 -1.11
N ILE A 23 -0.65 13.93 -0.08
CA ILE A 23 -1.42 15.09 0.36
C ILE A 23 -1.47 16.17 -0.73
N ASP A 24 -0.35 16.45 -1.40
CA ASP A 24 -0.26 17.45 -2.47
C ASP A 24 -1.08 17.08 -3.71
N ALA A 25 -1.38 15.78 -3.91
CA ALA A 25 -2.19 15.30 -5.03
C ALA A 25 -3.70 15.31 -4.74
N LEU A 26 -4.12 15.49 -3.48
CA LEU A 26 -5.53 15.58 -3.11
C LEU A 26 -6.12 16.92 -3.60
N PRO A 27 -7.41 16.96 -3.94
CA PRO A 27 -8.07 18.22 -4.25
C PRO A 27 -8.09 19.14 -3.02
N ASP A 28 -8.08 20.46 -3.23
CA ASP A 28 -8.14 21.46 -2.14
C ASP A 28 -9.36 21.31 -1.22
N THR A 29 -10.40 20.62 -1.68
CA THR A 29 -11.63 20.32 -0.92
C THR A 29 -11.56 19.03 -0.10
N ALA A 30 -10.49 18.25 -0.23
CA ALA A 30 -10.34 16.97 0.47
C ALA A 30 -10.27 17.16 1.99
N GLY A 31 -10.87 16.22 2.71
CA GLY A 31 -10.80 16.13 4.15
C GLY A 31 -10.04 14.89 4.60
N TRP A 32 -10.27 14.52 5.87
CA TRP A 32 -9.65 13.35 6.48
C TRP A 32 -10.15 12.03 5.90
N GLU A 33 -11.40 11.98 5.42
CA GLU A 33 -11.99 10.77 4.84
C GLU A 33 -11.32 10.40 3.52
N GLU A 34 -11.15 11.36 2.61
CA GLU A 34 -10.47 11.12 1.33
C GLU A 34 -9.00 10.75 1.54
N LEU A 35 -8.30 11.38 2.49
CA LEU A 35 -6.94 11.00 2.83
C LEU A 35 -6.87 9.56 3.37
N ALA A 36 -7.80 9.17 4.24
CA ALA A 36 -7.85 7.82 4.79
C ALA A 36 -8.10 6.77 3.71
N GLU A 37 -9.03 7.01 2.79
CA GLU A 37 -9.33 6.12 1.66
C GLU A 37 -8.09 5.90 0.77
N GLN A 38 -7.33 6.96 0.48
CA GLN A 38 -6.10 6.83 -0.30
C GLN A 38 -5.03 6.03 0.45
N VAL A 39 -4.88 6.24 1.75
CA VAL A 39 -3.92 5.48 2.58
C VAL A 39 -4.32 4.01 2.64
N GLU A 40 -5.61 3.70 2.84
CA GLU A 40 -6.10 2.31 2.83
C GLU A 40 -5.78 1.62 1.50
N THR A 41 -6.03 2.29 0.38
CA THR A 41 -5.70 1.78 -0.96
C THR A 41 -4.20 1.46 -1.10
N ILE A 42 -3.33 2.35 -0.63
CA ILE A 42 -1.87 2.14 -0.66
C ILE A 42 -1.49 0.91 0.18
N LEU A 43 -2.04 0.79 1.39
CA LEU A 43 -1.74 -0.33 2.29
C LEU A 43 -2.22 -1.67 1.71
N ASP A 44 -3.40 -1.70 1.09
CA ASP A 44 -3.90 -2.90 0.41
C ASP A 44 -3.01 -3.31 -0.77
N ILE A 45 -2.51 -2.34 -1.53
CA ILE A 45 -1.54 -2.60 -2.62
C ILE A 45 -0.24 -3.16 -2.06
N GLU A 46 0.32 -2.55 -1.01
CA GLU A 46 1.56 -3.03 -0.38
C GLU A 46 1.40 -4.44 0.20
N ALA A 47 0.27 -4.71 0.84
CA ALA A 47 -0.07 -6.05 1.34
C ALA A 47 -0.16 -7.06 0.19
N GLY A 48 -0.87 -6.72 -0.90
CA GLY A 48 -0.99 -7.57 -2.07
C GLY A 48 0.35 -7.85 -2.77
N LEU A 49 1.23 -6.85 -2.86
CA LEU A 49 2.59 -7.03 -3.38
C LEU A 49 3.43 -7.94 -2.47
N ALA A 50 3.31 -7.79 -1.16
CA ALA A 50 4.00 -8.65 -0.20
C ALA A 50 3.48 -10.10 -0.24
N ASP A 51 2.18 -10.30 -0.42
CA ASP A 51 1.57 -11.62 -0.64
C ASP A 51 2.08 -12.24 -1.95
N SER A 52 2.12 -11.47 -3.04
CA SER A 52 2.63 -11.93 -4.33
C SER A 52 4.10 -12.32 -4.26
N ALA A 53 4.96 -11.50 -3.63
CA ALA A 53 6.38 -11.80 -3.47
C ALA A 53 6.63 -13.05 -2.60
N ALA A 54 5.70 -13.37 -1.70
CA ALA A 54 5.75 -14.53 -0.82
C ALA A 54 4.99 -15.75 -1.36
N ASP A 55 4.54 -15.72 -2.62
CA ASP A 55 3.75 -16.77 -3.27
C ASP A 55 2.44 -17.13 -2.51
N ARG A 56 1.87 -16.17 -1.78
CA ARG A 56 0.56 -16.27 -1.11
C ARG A 56 -0.56 -15.83 -2.03
N VAL A 57 -0.64 -16.45 -3.21
CA VAL A 57 -1.59 -16.08 -4.27
C VAL A 57 -2.42 -17.28 -4.72
N THR A 58 -3.58 -17.01 -5.31
CA THR A 58 -4.40 -18.04 -5.98
C THR A 58 -4.28 -17.87 -7.49
N ASP A 59 -3.99 -18.96 -8.19
CA ASP A 59 -3.92 -18.96 -9.65
C ASP A 59 -5.25 -18.54 -10.28
N ASN A 60 -5.21 -17.73 -11.34
CA ASN A 60 -6.41 -17.19 -11.97
C ASN A 60 -7.28 -18.31 -12.59
N ALA A 61 -6.68 -19.36 -13.14
CA ALA A 61 -7.45 -20.49 -13.67
C ALA A 61 -8.15 -21.25 -12.54
N GLN A 62 -7.55 -21.33 -11.35
CA GLN A 62 -8.23 -21.87 -10.17
C GLN A 62 -9.44 -21.01 -9.77
N VAL A 63 -9.25 -19.70 -9.62
CA VAL A 63 -10.35 -18.78 -9.26
C VAL A 63 -11.49 -18.90 -10.29
N ARG A 64 -11.17 -18.88 -11.59
CA ARG A 64 -12.19 -19.00 -12.65
C ARG A 64 -12.99 -20.30 -12.56
N ARG A 65 -12.34 -21.43 -12.27
CA ARG A 65 -13.04 -22.71 -12.05
C ARG A 65 -13.98 -22.65 -10.85
N GLU A 66 -13.56 -22.06 -9.74
CA GLU A 66 -14.38 -21.93 -8.52
C GLU A 66 -15.66 -21.12 -8.76
N PHE A 67 -15.60 -20.11 -9.63
CA PHE A 67 -16.75 -19.28 -9.99
C PHE A 67 -17.48 -19.72 -11.28
N GLY A 68 -17.12 -20.88 -11.86
CA GLY A 68 -17.76 -21.39 -13.09
C GLY A 68 -17.48 -20.55 -14.35
N LEU A 69 -16.44 -19.72 -14.32
CA LEU A 69 -16.01 -18.89 -15.44
C LEU A 69 -15.08 -19.70 -16.35
N ARG A 70 -15.35 -19.67 -17.67
CA ARG A 70 -14.44 -20.20 -18.69
C ARG A 70 -13.37 -19.19 -18.99
#